data_AF-A0A1G8HFC4-F1
#
_entry.id   AF-A0A1G8HFC4-F1
#
_cell.length_a   1.000
_cell.length_b   1.000
_cell.length_c   1.000
_cell.angle_alpha   90.00
_cell.angle_beta   90.00
_cell.angle_gamma   90.00
#
_symmetry.space_group_name_H-M   'P 1'
#
loop_
_entity.id
_entity.type
_entity.pdbx_description
1 polymer ?
#
loop_
_entity_poly.entity_id
_entity_poly.type
_entity_poly.pdbx_seq_one_letter_code
_entity_poly.pdbx_strand_id
1 'polypeptide(L)'
;MRRAIALSAVLFCAALTSCSAPSPAHRYQQAISAVSGVADVEVDYARHGGTGDSTDVEIVADTNDSEELQRILDRSLRAFIESTDPKEETSLNYLVYSRDRSTYLTPSDLGTVLRTLADIRRHYGLD
;
A
#
# COMPACT_ATOMS: atom_id res chain seq x y z
N MET A 1 15.47 -48.19 -44.39
CA MET A 1 14.07 -48.23 -43.93
C MET A 1 13.94 -49.25 -42.80
N ARG A 2 13.62 -48.81 -41.57
CA ARG A 2 12.80 -49.50 -40.55
C ARG A 2 12.88 -48.69 -39.24
N ARG A 3 11.70 -48.48 -38.64
CA ARG A 3 11.38 -47.58 -37.52
C ARG A 3 11.68 -48.25 -36.18
N ALA A 4 12.03 -47.45 -35.17
CA ALA A 4 11.60 -47.66 -33.79
C ALA A 4 11.47 -46.30 -33.08
N ILE A 5 10.28 -46.10 -32.50
CA ILE A 5 9.79 -44.92 -31.77
C ILE A 5 9.90 -45.24 -30.27
N ALA A 6 9.81 -44.19 -29.43
CA ALA A 6 9.45 -44.20 -28.00
C ALA A 6 10.62 -44.32 -26.99
N LEU A 7 10.65 -43.67 -25.83
CA LEU A 7 9.68 -42.83 -25.12
C LEU A 7 10.42 -42.06 -24.00
N SER A 8 9.89 -40.88 -23.64
CA SER A 8 9.78 -40.36 -22.27
C SER A 8 10.97 -40.30 -21.30
N ALA A 9 11.35 -39.07 -20.95
CA ALA A 9 11.05 -38.53 -19.61
C ALA A 9 11.20 -37.00 -19.64
N VAL A 10 10.10 -36.32 -19.98
CA VAL A 10 9.94 -34.91 -19.64
C VAL A 10 9.86 -34.86 -18.11
N LEU A 11 10.96 -34.51 -17.45
CA LEU A 11 10.95 -34.07 -16.07
C LEU A 11 10.27 -32.71 -16.03
N PHE A 12 8.95 -32.75 -16.05
CA PHE A 12 8.08 -31.66 -15.69
C PHE A 12 8.22 -31.50 -14.17
N CYS A 13 9.28 -30.83 -13.75
CA CYS A 13 9.35 -30.23 -12.43
C CYS A 13 8.26 -29.16 -12.39
N ALA A 14 7.04 -29.59 -12.06
CA ALA A 14 6.01 -28.74 -11.52
C ALA A 14 6.54 -28.21 -10.19
N ALA A 15 7.38 -27.18 -10.27
CA ALA A 15 7.55 -26.25 -9.17
C ALA A 15 6.15 -25.71 -8.92
N LEU A 16 5.51 -26.21 -7.86
CA LEU A 16 4.41 -25.54 -7.20
C LEU A 16 4.99 -24.22 -6.69
N THR A 17 5.15 -23.24 -7.59
CA THR A 17 5.26 -21.84 -7.23
C THR A 17 3.97 -21.55 -6.51
N SER A 18 4.03 -21.59 -5.18
CA SER A 18 3.01 -21.00 -4.35
C SER A 18 2.86 -19.57 -4.86
N CYS A 19 1.84 -19.32 -5.66
CA CYS A 19 1.53 -18.00 -6.19
C CYS A 19 1.08 -17.16 -4.99
N SER A 20 2.03 -16.66 -4.21
CA SER A 20 1.79 -15.54 -3.32
C SER A 20 1.25 -14.43 -4.20
N ALA A 21 0.01 -14.00 -3.96
CA ALA A 21 -0.57 -12.88 -4.67
C ALA A 21 0.42 -11.68 -4.59
N PRO A 22 0.60 -10.92 -5.69
CA PRO A 22 1.49 -9.77 -5.69
C PRO A 22 1.14 -8.82 -4.54
N SER A 23 2.16 -8.32 -3.84
CA SER A 23 1.97 -7.29 -2.80
C SER A 23 1.41 -6.02 -3.44
N PRO A 24 0.39 -5.38 -2.85
CA PRO A 24 -0.16 -4.13 -3.37
C PRO A 24 0.73 -2.90 -3.05
N ALA A 25 1.78 -3.05 -2.23
CA ALA A 25 2.63 -1.95 -1.76
C ALA A 25 3.16 -1.04 -2.90
N HIS A 26 3.60 -1.63 -4.02
CA HIS A 26 4.12 -0.86 -5.15
C HIS A 26 3.05 0.07 -5.77
N ARG A 27 1.81 -0.41 -5.87
CA ARG A 27 0.69 0.39 -6.38
C ARG A 27 0.38 1.57 -5.45
N TYR A 28 0.44 1.34 -4.13
CA TYR A 28 0.24 2.38 -3.11
C TYR A 28 1.33 3.43 -3.17
N GLN A 29 2.57 2.98 -3.20
CA GLN A 29 3.72 3.85 -3.32
C GLN A 29 3.59 4.73 -4.57
N GLN A 30 3.30 4.14 -5.74
CA GLN A 30 3.12 4.87 -6.99
C GLN A 30 2.00 5.93 -6.90
N ALA A 31 0.85 5.58 -6.32
CA ALA A 31 -0.27 6.51 -6.19
C ALA A 31 0.07 7.69 -5.27
N ILE A 32 0.74 7.42 -4.15
CA ILE A 32 1.12 8.42 -3.16
C ILE A 32 2.27 9.31 -3.66
N SER A 33 3.28 8.75 -4.32
CA SER A 33 4.39 9.51 -4.91
C SER A 33 3.93 10.55 -5.94
N ALA A 34 2.77 10.35 -6.57
CA ALA A 34 2.22 11.29 -7.53
C ALA A 34 1.56 12.53 -6.88
N VAL A 35 1.40 12.54 -5.56
CA VAL A 35 0.80 13.65 -4.82
C VAL A 35 1.79 14.80 -4.71
N SER A 36 1.38 15.99 -5.16
CA SER A 36 2.20 17.22 -5.03
C SER A 36 2.56 17.48 -3.57
N GLY A 37 3.84 17.76 -3.31
CA GLY A 37 4.38 17.99 -1.97
C GLY A 37 4.96 16.74 -1.30
N VAL A 38 4.79 15.55 -1.88
CA VAL A 38 5.47 14.32 -1.44
C VAL A 38 6.89 14.30 -1.99
N ALA A 39 7.89 14.24 -1.11
CA ALA A 39 9.29 14.11 -1.48
C ALA A 39 9.73 12.65 -1.54
N ASP A 40 9.25 11.84 -0.59
CA ASP A 40 9.56 10.42 -0.50
C ASP A 40 8.39 9.65 0.13
N VAL A 41 8.28 8.36 -0.23
CA VAL A 41 7.29 7.46 0.37
C VAL A 41 7.81 6.03 0.43
N GLU A 42 7.70 5.45 1.61
CA GLU A 42 7.98 4.06 1.90
C GLU A 42 6.65 3.36 2.23
N VAL A 43 6.42 2.19 1.62
CA VAL A 43 5.24 1.38 1.87
C VAL A 43 5.66 -0.05 2.13
N ASP A 44 5.37 -0.52 3.34
CA ASP A 44 5.51 -1.91 3.73
C ASP A 44 4.15 -2.58 3.83
N TYR A 45 4.04 -3.78 3.28
CA TYR A 45 2.82 -4.58 3.32
C TYR A 45 3.14 -5.98 3.79
N ALA A 46 2.39 -6.44 4.78
CA ALA A 46 2.52 -7.78 5.33
C ALA A 46 1.17 -8.51 5.30
N ARG A 47 1.20 -9.74 4.78
CA ARG A 47 0.09 -10.68 4.86
C ARG A 47 0.35 -11.67 5.98
N HIS A 48 -0.40 -11.55 7.07
CA HIS A 48 -0.31 -12.50 8.19
C HIS A 48 -1.46 -13.50 8.09
N GLY A 49 -1.13 -14.75 7.73
CA GLY A 49 -2.11 -15.83 7.63
C GLY A 49 -2.91 -15.98 8.94
N GLY A 50 -4.21 -15.67 8.88
CA GLY A 50 -5.14 -15.75 10.01
C GLY A 50 -5.15 -14.56 10.97
N THR A 51 -4.30 -13.54 10.77
CA THR A 51 -4.24 -12.33 11.63
C THR A 51 -4.63 -11.03 10.91
N GLY A 52 -4.92 -11.11 9.61
CA GLY A 52 -5.26 -9.97 8.75
C GLY A 52 -4.04 -9.42 8.01
N ASP A 53 -4.30 -8.66 6.95
CA ASP A 53 -3.27 -7.94 6.21
C ASP A 53 -2.98 -6.60 6.94
N SER A 54 -1.73 -6.15 6.91
CA SER A 54 -1.31 -4.85 7.48
C SER A 54 -0.48 -4.07 6.47
N THR A 55 -0.66 -2.74 6.50
CA THR A 55 0.08 -1.80 5.67
C THR A 55 0.65 -0.69 6.54
N ASP A 56 1.96 -0.47 6.42
CA ASP A 56 2.68 0.66 7.01
C ASP A 56 3.06 1.63 5.88
N VAL A 57 2.69 2.90 6.03
CA VAL A 57 2.97 3.96 5.06
C VAL A 57 3.68 5.10 5.77
N GLU A 58 4.88 5.43 5.31
CA GLU A 58 5.63 6.60 5.76
C GLU A 58 5.89 7.55 4.58
N ILE A 59 5.50 8.81 4.75
CA ILE A 59 5.65 9.85 3.73
C ILE A 59 6.53 10.95 4.28
N VAL A 60 7.51 11.39 3.51
CA VAL A 60 8.27 12.61 3.77
C VAL A 60 7.76 13.70 2.84
N ALA A 61 7.28 14.80 3.41
CA ALA A 61 6.86 15.97 2.64
C ALA A 61 8.06 16.86 2.24
N ASP A 62 7.89 17.70 1.23
CA ASP A 62 8.87 18.73 0.85
C ASP A 62 8.74 20.05 1.65
N THR A 63 7.85 20.08 2.63
CA THR A 63 7.48 21.25 3.43
C THR A 63 7.62 21.03 4.94
N ASN A 64 7.79 22.13 5.68
CA ASN A 64 7.66 22.18 7.15
C ASN A 64 6.42 22.99 7.57
N ASP A 65 5.63 23.50 6.62
CA ASP A 65 4.42 24.25 6.90
C ASP A 65 3.29 23.31 7.36
N SER A 66 2.71 23.58 8.52
CA SER A 66 1.71 22.69 9.14
C SER A 66 0.42 22.59 8.35
N GLU A 67 -0.03 23.67 7.70
CA GLU A 67 -1.25 23.64 6.90
C GLU A 67 -1.04 22.84 5.62
N GLU A 68 0.10 23.03 4.94
CA GLU A 68 0.44 22.24 3.78
C GLU A 68 0.65 20.76 4.13
N LEU A 69 1.24 20.46 5.29
CA LEU A 69 1.37 19.08 5.78
C LEU A 69 0.01 18.40 5.97
N GLN A 70 -0.99 19.11 6.51
CA GLN A 70 -2.37 18.61 6.60
C GLN A 70 -2.99 18.37 5.21
N ARG A 71 -2.75 19.27 4.24
CA ARG A 71 -3.22 19.07 2.86
C ARG A 71 -2.54 17.90 2.17
N ILE A 72 -1.27 17.64 2.47
CA ILE A 72 -0.55 16.46 1.96
C ILE A 72 -1.13 15.19 2.58
N LEU A 73 -1.40 15.17 3.89
CA LEU A 73 -2.07 14.05 4.55
C LEU A 73 -3.43 13.73 3.90
N ASP A 74 -4.30 14.72 3.73
CA ASP A 74 -5.62 14.50 3.10
C ASP A 74 -5.51 13.98 1.67
N ARG A 75 -4.66 14.61 0.83
CA ARG A 75 -4.49 14.20 -0.57
C ARG A 75 -3.86 12.81 -0.70
N SER A 76 -2.88 12.49 0.13
CA SER A 76 -2.18 11.21 0.08
C SER A 76 -3.05 10.06 0.59
N LEU A 77 -3.89 10.28 1.60
CA LEU A 77 -4.90 9.32 2.02
C LEU A 77 -5.93 9.06 0.92
N ARG A 78 -6.39 10.10 0.23
CA ARG A 78 -7.29 9.96 -0.92
C ARG A 78 -6.64 9.18 -2.07
N ALA A 79 -5.40 9.50 -2.44
CA ALA A 79 -4.67 8.77 -3.48
C ALA A 79 -4.46 7.30 -3.10
N PHE A 80 -4.14 7.03 -1.83
CA PHE A 80 -4.01 5.67 -1.30
C PHE A 80 -5.32 4.89 -1.47
N ILE A 81 -6.44 5.37 -0.94
CA ILE A 81 -7.71 4.62 -1.02
C ILE A 81 -8.22 4.46 -2.45
N GLU A 82 -8.05 5.44 -3.33
CA GLU A 82 -8.44 5.32 -4.74
C GLU A 82 -7.63 4.25 -5.49
N SER A 83 -6.43 3.92 -4.98
CA SER A 83 -5.59 2.87 -5.53
C SER A 83 -5.87 1.47 -4.97
N THR A 84 -6.72 1.35 -3.93
CA THR A 84 -7.00 0.07 -3.26
C THR A 84 -8.13 -0.70 -3.93
N ASP A 85 -8.10 -2.03 -3.89
CA ASP A 85 -9.20 -2.86 -4.43
C ASP A 85 -10.42 -2.76 -3.49
N PRO A 86 -11.66 -2.59 -3.98
CA PRO A 86 -12.84 -2.36 -3.11
C PRO A 86 -13.09 -3.42 -2.03
N LYS A 87 -12.60 -4.64 -2.23
CA LYS A 87 -12.74 -5.76 -1.28
C LYS A 87 -11.52 -5.94 -0.36
N GLU A 88 -10.51 -5.10 -0.53
CA GLU A 88 -9.31 -5.16 0.29
C GLU A 88 -9.60 -4.64 1.69
N GLU A 89 -9.04 -5.36 2.66
CA GLU A 89 -9.09 -5.03 4.07
C GLU A 89 -7.66 -5.11 4.62
N THR A 90 -7.20 -4.02 5.23
CA THR A 90 -5.90 -3.95 5.89
C THR A 90 -5.99 -3.06 7.11
N SER A 91 -5.28 -3.43 8.17
CA SER A 91 -4.92 -2.46 9.21
C SER A 91 -3.93 -1.46 8.64
N LEU A 92 -3.93 -0.24 9.17
CA LEU A 92 -3.11 0.83 8.63
C LEU A 92 -2.35 1.57 9.73
N ASN A 93 -1.05 1.71 9.50
CA ASN A 93 -0.21 2.71 10.15
C ASN A 93 0.21 3.71 9.06
N TYR A 94 -0.04 4.99 9.28
CA TYR A 94 0.12 6.00 8.24
C TYR A 94 0.68 7.28 8.85
N LEU A 95 1.85 7.68 8.39
CA LEU A 95 2.61 8.80 8.93
C LEU A 95 3.02 9.74 7.79
N VAL A 96 2.78 11.04 7.99
CA VAL A 96 3.27 12.11 7.09
C VAL A 96 4.20 13.01 7.88
N TYR A 97 5.49 12.88 7.62
CA TYR A 97 6.56 13.67 8.22
C TYR A 97 6.76 14.99 7.49
N SER A 98 7.13 16.03 8.24
CA SER A 98 7.71 17.24 7.67
C SER A 98 9.03 16.93 6.94
N ARG A 99 9.49 17.87 6.09
CA ARG A 99 10.74 17.74 5.33
C ARG A 99 11.96 17.41 6.20
N ASP A 100 12.04 17.98 7.39
CA ASP A 100 13.12 17.72 8.35
C ASP A 100 12.80 16.61 9.36
N ARG A 101 11.65 15.95 9.21
CA ARG A 101 11.11 14.92 10.12
C ARG A 101 10.97 15.37 11.58
N SER A 102 10.94 16.67 11.85
CA SER A 102 10.76 17.23 13.21
C SER A 102 9.34 17.08 13.74
N THR A 103 8.36 16.97 12.85
CA THR A 103 6.95 16.71 13.19
C THR A 103 6.37 15.67 12.24
N TYR A 104 5.27 15.03 12.66
CA TYR A 104 4.49 14.14 11.82
C TYR A 104 3.00 14.29 12.10
N LEU A 105 2.21 13.95 11.10
CA LEU A 105 0.77 13.81 11.20
C LEU A 105 0.36 12.37 10.93
N THR A 106 -0.78 12.00 11.49
CA THR A 106 -1.46 10.73 11.32
C THR A 106 -2.88 10.98 10.80
N PRO A 107 -3.58 9.98 10.26
CA PRO A 107 -4.99 10.12 9.89
C PRO A 107 -5.89 10.65 11.01
N SER A 108 -5.51 10.44 12.28
CA SER A 108 -6.28 10.95 13.43
C SER A 108 -6.27 12.47 13.53
N ASP A 109 -5.27 13.13 12.95
CA ASP A 109 -5.15 14.59 12.91
C ASP A 109 -6.17 15.25 11.98
N LEU A 110 -6.90 14.46 11.16
CA LEU A 110 -8.07 14.92 10.40
C LEU A 110 -9.36 14.98 11.24
N GLY A 111 -9.29 14.70 12.55
CA GLY A 111 -10.40 14.89 13.49
C GLY A 111 -11.28 13.65 13.72
N THR A 112 -10.86 12.46 13.28
CA THR A 112 -11.56 11.20 13.56
C THR A 112 -10.58 10.03 13.64
N VAL A 113 -10.97 8.95 14.31
CA VAL A 113 -10.12 7.76 14.45
C VAL A 113 -10.15 6.93 13.17
N LEU A 114 -9.06 6.97 12.40
CA LEU A 114 -8.91 6.25 11.14
C LEU A 114 -7.79 5.21 11.27
N ARG A 115 -8.16 3.96 11.61
CA ARG A 115 -7.19 2.88 11.92
C ARG A 115 -7.16 1.75 10.89
N THR A 116 -8.17 1.69 10.04
CA THR A 116 -8.34 0.66 9.02
C THR A 116 -8.63 1.30 7.67
N LEU A 117 -8.38 0.56 6.59
CA LEU A 117 -8.78 0.99 5.24
C LEU A 117 -10.30 1.27 5.15
N ALA A 118 -11.12 0.48 5.85
CA ALA A 118 -12.56 0.68 5.90
C ALA A 118 -12.96 1.99 6.58
N ASP A 119 -12.28 2.39 7.67
CA ASP A 119 -12.54 3.66 8.34
C ASP A 119 -12.24 4.86 7.43
N ILE A 120 -11.15 4.77 6.67
CA ILE A 120 -10.72 5.82 5.75
C ILE A 120 -11.69 5.92 4.56
N ARG A 121 -12.09 4.80 3.96
CA ARG A 121 -13.12 4.81 2.89
C ARG A 121 -14.41 5.47 3.35
N ARG A 122 -14.88 5.13 4.57
CA ARG A 122 -16.08 5.73 5.16
C ARG A 122 -15.92 7.23 5.37
N HIS A 123 -14.75 7.69 5.82
CA HIS A 123 -14.44 9.12 5.98
C HIS A 123 -14.57 9.88 4.65
N TYR A 124 -14.17 9.26 3.54
CA TYR A 124 -14.24 9.87 2.20
C TYR A 124 -15.52 9.53 1.42
N GLY A 125 -16.44 8.74 1.98
CA GLY A 125 -17.70 8.34 1.33
C GLY A 125 -17.53 7.39 0.13
N LEU A 126 -16.55 6.48 0.19
CA LEU A 126 -16.20 5.54 -0.90
C LEU A 126 -16.68 4.08 -0.63
N ASP A 127 -17.90 3.92 -0.13
CA ASP A 127 -18.48 2.61 0.22
C ASP A 127 -18.85 1.73 -1.00
#